data_AF-A0A5E6NS60-F1
#
_entry.id   AF-A0A5E6NS60-F1
#
_cell.length_a   1.000
_cell.length_b   1.000
_cell.length_c   1.000
_cell.angle_alpha   90.00
_cell.angle_beta   90.00
_cell.angle_gamma   90.00
#
_symmetry.space_group_name_H-M   'P 1'
#
loop_
_entity.id
_entity.type
_entity.pdbx_description
1 polymer ?
#
loop_
_entity_poly.entity_id
_entity_poly.type
_entity_poly.pdbx_seq_one_letter_code
_entity_poly.pdbx_strand_id
1 'polypeptide(L)' 'MVNHSAGEYVNGIVHTNGIESVWALLKRGYHGVFHHFSDKHIGRYVDEFVFRLNDGNVNDQHWIELIQ' A
#
# COMPACT_ATOMS: atom_id res chain seq x y z
N MET A 1 2.18 -8.49 -20.53
CA MET A 1 2.36 -7.12 -20.01
C MET A 1 1.19 -6.30 -20.54
N VAL A 2 0.51 -5.53 -19.69
CA VAL A 2 -0.64 -4.69 -20.11
C VAL A 2 -0.18 -3.28 -20.46
N ASN A 3 -0.73 -2.69 -21.52
CA ASN A 3 -0.40 -1.33 -21.94
C ASN A 3 -1.49 -0.30 -21.58
N HIS A 4 -1.38 0.30 -20.40
CA HIS A 4 -2.31 1.32 -19.93
C HIS A 4 -2.34 2.59 -20.79
N SER A 5 -1.25 2.96 -21.47
CA SER A 5 -1.25 4.17 -22.32
C SER A 5 -2.08 4.01 -23.59
N ALA A 6 -2.30 2.76 -24.01
CA ALA A 6 -3.21 2.39 -25.08
C ALA A 6 -4.64 2.08 -24.58
N GLY A 7 -4.93 2.28 -23.28
CA GLY A 7 -6.22 1.93 -22.66
C GLY A 7 -6.43 0.43 -22.44
N GLU A 8 -5.36 -0.39 -22.46
CA GLU A 8 -5.43 -1.82 -22.16
C GLU A 8 -5.22 -2.06 -20.66
N TYR A 9 -6.26 -2.58 -20.00
CA TYR A 9 -6.27 -2.86 -18.56
C TYR A 9 -6.25 -4.36 -18.23
N VAL A 10 -6.56 -5.22 -19.22
CA VAL A 10 -6.53 -6.68 -19.07
C VAL A 10 -6.04 -7.31 -20.37
N ASN A 11 -5.14 -8.29 -20.26
CA ASN A 11 -4.70 -9.11 -21.39
C ASN A 11 -4.72 -10.58 -20.99
N GLY A 12 -5.86 -11.24 -21.25
CA GLY A 12 -6.11 -12.60 -20.78
C GLY A 12 -6.07 -12.69 -19.25
N ILE A 13 -5.16 -13.51 -18.71
CA ILE A 13 -4.91 -13.63 -17.26
C ILE A 13 -3.92 -12.59 -16.72
N VAL A 14 -3.34 -11.75 -17.59
CA VAL A 14 -2.33 -10.76 -17.20
C VAL A 14 -3.01 -9.44 -16.91
N HIS A 15 -2.92 -8.99 -15.66
CA HIS A 15 -3.42 -7.69 -15.19
C HIS A 15 -2.56 -7.15 -14.04
N THR A 16 -2.62 -5.85 -13.80
CA THR A 16 -1.88 -5.17 -12.72
C THR A 16 -2.75 -4.79 -11.52
N ASN A 17 -4.05 -5.12 -11.56
CA ASN A 17 -5.04 -4.75 -10.53
C ASN A 17 -4.57 -4.99 -9.08
N GLY A 18 -3.82 -6.07 -8.83
CA GLY A 18 -3.26 -6.38 -7.51
C GLY A 18 -2.31 -5.29 -7.02
N ILE A 19 -1.23 -5.02 -7.77
CA ILE A 19 -0.23 -4.01 -7.37
C ILE A 19 -0.81 -2.59 -7.38
N GLU A 20 -1.77 -2.31 -8.27
CA GLU A 20 -2.48 -1.03 -8.29
C GLU A 20 -3.31 -0.81 -7.03
N SER A 21 -3.96 -1.86 -6.52
CA SER A 21 -4.69 -1.85 -5.25
C SER A 21 -3.77 -1.56 -4.05
N VAL A 22 -2.59 -2.20 -4.00
CA VAL A 22 -1.57 -1.93 -2.97
C VAL A 22 -1.17 -0.45 -2.96
N TRP A 23 -0.88 0.11 -4.14
CA TRP A 23 -0.46 1.51 -4.26
C TRP A 23 -1.59 2.50 -3.91
N ALA A 24 -2.84 2.16 -4.25
CA ALA A 24 -3.99 2.97 -3.87
C ALA A 24 -4.15 3.07 -2.34
N LEU A 25 -3.95 1.97 -1.62
CA LEU A 25 -4.03 1.94 -0.16
C LEU A 25 -2.84 2.65 0.50
N LEU A 26 -1.63 2.44 0.01
CA LEU A 26 -0.43 3.11 0.53
C LEU A 26 -0.54 4.64 0.43
N LYS A 27 -0.95 5.15 -0.74
CA LYS A 27 -1.20 6.59 -0.94
C LYS A 27 -2.30 7.11 -0.02
N ARG A 28 -3.37 6.34 0.19
CA ARG A 28 -4.46 6.73 1.10
C ARG A 28 -3.97 6.84 2.55
N GLY A 29 -3.11 5.92 3.01
CA GLY A 29 -2.49 6.02 4.33
C GLY A 29 -1.56 7.22 4.45
N TYR A 30 -0.77 7.48 3.42
CA TYR A 30 0.09 8.67 3.37
C TYR A 30 -0.71 9.97 3.45
N HIS A 31 -1.88 10.06 2.82
CA HIS A 31 -2.69 11.28 2.89
C HIS A 31 -3.57 11.37 4.15
N GLY A 32 -4.00 10.24 4.73
CA GLY A 32 -5.04 10.22 5.77
C GLY A 32 -4.60 9.81 7.18
N VAL A 33 -3.61 8.93 7.31
CA VAL A 33 -3.17 8.37 8.61
C VAL A 33 -1.88 9.02 9.07
N PHE A 34 -0.97 9.28 8.14
CA PHE A 34 0.35 9.82 8.44
C PHE A 34 0.43 11.24 7.88
N HIS A 35 0.40 12.26 8.74
CA HIS A 35 0.47 13.66 8.28
C HIS A 35 1.79 13.98 7.54
N HIS A 36 2.82 13.15 7.73
CA HIS A 36 4.11 13.22 7.03
C HIS A 36 4.89 11.89 7.14
N PHE A 37 5.41 11.36 6.03
CA PHE A 37 6.42 10.29 6.08
C PHE A 37 7.80 10.91 6.23
N SER A 38 8.45 10.63 7.36
CA SER A 38 9.88 10.85 7.46
C SER A 38 10.62 9.80 6.62
N ASP A 39 11.56 10.24 5.79
CA ASP A 39 12.42 9.35 4.98
C ASP A 39 13.11 8.27 5.81
N LYS A 40 13.40 8.57 7.08
CA LYS A 40 14.03 7.64 8.03
C LYS A 40 13.16 6.41 8.36
N HIS A 41 11.86 6.49 8.16
CA HIS A 41 10.89 5.47 8.58
C HIS A 41 10.07 4.89 7.43
N ILE A 42 10.38 5.20 6.16
CA ILE A 42 9.68 4.67 4.99
C ILE A 42 9.53 3.15 5.02
N GLY A 43 10.60 2.44 5.41
CA GLY A 43 10.56 0.98 5.51
C GLY A 43 9.50 0.46 6.48
N ARG A 44 9.28 1.17 7.61
CA ARG A 44 8.28 0.78 8.62
C ARG A 44 6.86 0.98 8.10
N TYR A 45 6.60 2.07 7.37
CA TYR A 45 5.31 2.30 6.75
C TYR A 45 4.99 1.22 5.72
N VAL A 46 5.95 0.86 4.87
CA VAL A 46 5.78 -0.22 3.89
C VAL A 46 5.52 -1.56 4.57
N ASP A 47 6.27 -1.89 5.61
CA ASP A 47 6.10 -3.13 6.38
C ASP A 47 4.70 -3.23 7.01
N GLU A 48 4.18 -2.13 7.57
CA GLU A 48 2.82 -2.07 8.09
C GLU A 48 1.77 -2.35 6.99
N PHE A 49 1.94 -1.75 5.82
CA PHE A 49 1.03 -1.98 4.69
C PHE A 49 1.08 -3.43 4.20
N VAL A 50 2.27 -4.02 4.13
CA VAL A 50 2.45 -5.43 3.77
C VAL A 50 1.81 -6.34 4.81
N PHE A 51 1.99 -6.06 6.10
CA PHE A 51 1.36 -6.82 7.19
C PHE A 51 -0.17 -6.76 7.09
N ARG A 52 -0.75 -5.56 6.97
CA ARG A 52 -2.21 -5.36 6.86
C ARG A 52 -2.82 -6.10 5.66
N LEU A 53 -2.13 -6.10 4.53
CA LEU A 53 -2.62 -6.72 3.30
C LEU A 53 -2.53 -8.25 3.30
N ASN A 54 -1.58 -8.81 4.06
CA ASN A 54 -1.38 -10.27 4.13
C ASN A 54 -2.12 -10.92 5.30
N ASP A 55 -2.18 -10.28 6.47
CA ASP A 55 -2.66 -10.92 7.70
C ASP A 55 -4.14 -10.66 8.01
N GLY A 56 -4.75 -9.62 7.41
CA GLY A 56 -6.21 -9.39 7.35
C GLY A 56 -6.95 -9.15 8.68
N ASN A 57 -6.37 -9.48 9.84
CA ASN A 57 -7.02 -9.45 11.15
C ASN A 57 -6.42 -8.35 12.04
N VAL A 58 -6.73 -7.10 11.70
CA VAL A 58 -6.17 -5.92 12.37
C VAL A 58 -6.98 -5.60 13.64
N ASN A 59 -6.74 -6.34 14.72
CA ASN A 59 -7.09 -5.87 16.08
C ASN A 59 -5.89 -5.20 16.76
N ASP A 60 -4.66 -5.53 16.35
CA ASP A 60 -3.44 -4.97 16.92
C ASP A 60 -2.80 -3.98 15.96
N GLN A 61 -2.89 -2.71 16.34
CA GLN A 61 -2.17 -1.60 15.71
C GLN A 61 -0.71 -1.64 16.18
N HIS A 62 0.06 -2.61 15.68
CA HIS A 62 1.36 -3.03 16.23
C HIS A 62 2.42 -1.91 16.39
N TRP A 63 2.28 -0.75 15.72
CA TRP A 63 3.38 0.23 15.64
C TRP A 63 3.03 1.73 15.78
N ILE A 64 1.76 2.11 15.97
CA ILE A 64 1.40 3.56 16.02
C ILE A 64 1.94 4.27 17.27
N GLU A 65 2.32 3.55 18.33
CA GLU A 65 2.79 4.18 19.58
C GLU A 65 4.27 4.59 19.58
N LEU A 66 5.06 4.23 18.56
CA LEU A 66 6.52 4.45 18.56
C LEU A 66 7.02 5.56 17.62
N ILE A 67 6.11 6.41 17.10
CA ILE A 67 6.44 7.48 16.15
C ILE A 67 5.87 8.86 16.57
N GLN A 68 5.72 9.09 17.88
CA GLN A 68 5.55 10.45 18.45
C GLN A 68 6.91 11.06 18.79
#